data_AF-A0A0D2XPY6-F1
#
_entry.id   AF-A0A0D2XPY6-F1
#
_cell.length_a   1.000
_cell.length_b   1.000
_cell.length_c   1.000
_cell.angle_alpha   90.00
_cell.angle_beta   90.00
_cell.angle_gamma   90.00
#
_symmetry.space_group_name_H-M   'P 1'
#
loop_
_entity.id
_entity.type
_entity.pdbx_description
1 polymer ?
#
loop_
_entity_poly.entity_id
_entity_poly.type
_entity_poly.pdbx_seq_one_letter_code
_entity_poly.pdbx_strand_id
1 'polypeptide(L)'
;MASTVIVGGGIIGIATAYYLSEHQPGSSIHLVDSSATLFASASGFAGGFLARDWFHEDLASLGPLSFDEHEKLAKQFNGREKWLYANSVTVNYELPRRRPKGSTGQDWLREGGSRADVIEERGEVKDRNSPPWLRRIKGDALSLVDNGEGTAVL
;
A
#
# COMPACT_ATOMS: atom_id res chain seq x y z
N MET A 1 12.05 10.23 33.70
CA MET A 1 11.64 9.74 32.37
C MET A 1 11.39 10.95 31.48
N ALA A 2 11.79 10.89 30.21
CA ALA A 2 11.58 12.00 29.28
C ALA A 2 10.09 12.10 28.90
N SER A 3 9.58 13.32 28.77
CA SER A 3 8.29 13.58 28.13
C SER A 3 8.52 13.71 26.62
N THR A 4 7.68 13.06 25.83
CA THR A 4 7.74 13.09 24.37
C THR A 4 6.51 13.78 23.82
N VAL A 5 6.72 14.81 23.00
CA VAL A 5 5.64 15.50 22.29
C VAL A 5 5.71 15.13 20.81
N ILE A 6 4.61 14.61 20.28
CA ILE A 6 4.44 14.23 18.87
C ILE A 6 3.46 15.24 18.25
N VAL A 7 3.92 15.96 17.22
CA VAL A 7 3.10 16.93 16.49
C VAL A 7 2.50 16.24 15.26
N GLY A 8 1.20 16.00 15.30
CA GLY A 8 0.42 15.30 14.28
C GLY A 8 -0.17 13.98 14.79
N GLY A 9 -1.51 13.89 14.76
CA GLY A 9 -2.34 12.73 15.06
C GLY A 9 -2.80 11.96 13.82
N GLY A 10 -2.04 12.05 12.73
CA GLY A 10 -2.15 11.13 11.59
C GLY A 10 -1.54 9.77 11.89
N ILE A 11 -1.58 8.86 10.90
CA ILE A 11 -1.15 7.46 11.08
C ILE A 11 0.30 7.32 11.57
N ILE A 12 1.22 8.16 11.07
CA ILE A 12 2.63 8.15 11.48
C ILE A 12 2.79 8.56 12.94
N GLY A 13 2.08 9.60 13.39
CA GLY A 13 2.15 10.09 14.77
C GLY A 13 1.54 9.10 15.76
N ILE A 14 0.39 8.51 15.40
CA ILE A 14 -0.26 7.47 16.22
C ILE A 14 0.60 6.20 16.29
N ALA A 15 1.16 5.73 15.17
CA ALA A 15 2.05 4.57 15.17
C ALA A 15 3.30 4.82 16.02
N THR A 16 3.88 6.02 15.93
CA THR A 16 5.02 6.42 16.77
C THR A 16 4.64 6.39 18.25
N ALA A 17 3.49 6.95 18.62
CA ALA A 17 3.01 6.93 20.00
C ALA A 17 2.74 5.51 20.51
N TYR A 18 2.16 4.65 19.67
CA TYR A 18 1.90 3.24 19.98
C TYR A 18 3.20 2.51 20.34
N TYR A 19 4.21 2.54 19.48
CA TYR A 19 5.48 1.85 19.77
C TYR A 19 6.27 2.48 20.91
N LEU A 20 6.18 3.80 21.11
CA LEU A 20 6.75 4.42 22.31
C LEU A 20 6.06 3.94 23.58
N SER A 21 4.75 3.73 23.56
CA SER A 21 3.99 3.27 24.73
C SER A 21 4.38 1.87 25.20
N GLU A 22 5.03 1.07 24.34
CA GLU A 22 5.59 -0.23 24.72
C GLU A 22 6.87 -0.11 25.59
N HIS A 23 7.50 1.07 25.61
CA HIS A 23 8.78 1.31 26.29
C HIS A 23 8.75 2.42 27.34
N GLN A 24 7.71 3.25 27.38
CA GLN A 24 7.52 4.28 28.39
C GLN A 24 6.03 4.45 28.74
N PRO A 25 5.70 4.95 29.94
CA PRO A 25 4.31 5.17 30.32
C PRO A 25 3.58 6.08 29.32
N GLY A 26 2.36 5.70 28.93
CA GLY A 26 1.56 6.52 28.01
C GLY A 26 1.31 7.94 28.51
N SER A 27 1.34 8.16 29.84
CA SER A 27 1.22 9.49 30.44
C SER A 27 2.39 10.44 30.16
N SER A 28 3.53 9.94 29.66
CA SER A 28 4.66 10.77 29.22
C SER A 28 4.67 11.05 27.71
N ILE A 29 3.65 10.56 26.97
CA ILE A 29 3.52 10.75 25.52
C ILE A 29 2.35 11.69 25.25
N HIS A 30 2.62 12.79 24.56
CA HIS A 30 1.62 13.80 24.25
C HIS A 30 1.47 13.91 22.73
N LEU A 31 0.28 13.58 22.21
CA LEU A 31 -0.10 13.89 20.83
C LEU A 31 -0.73 15.27 20.76
N VAL A 32 -0.23 16.11 19.85
CA VAL A 32 -0.77 17.44 19.57
C VAL A 32 -1.12 17.49 18.09
N ASP A 33 -2.39 17.70 17.76
CA ASP A 33 -2.87 17.89 16.39
C ASP A 33 -3.62 19.22 16.30
N SER A 34 -3.58 19.87 15.13
CA SER A 34 -4.35 21.09 14.88
C SER A 34 -5.84 20.80 14.66
N SER A 35 -6.19 19.57 14.29
CA SER A 35 -7.54 19.07 14.15
C SER A 35 -8.14 18.64 15.50
N ALA A 36 -9.44 18.90 15.67
CA ALA A 36 -10.21 18.39 16.81
C ALA A 36 -10.56 16.89 16.67
N THR A 37 -10.41 16.31 15.48
CA THR A 37 -10.68 14.90 15.20
C THR A 37 -9.46 14.21 14.59
N LEU A 38 -9.27 12.93 14.93
CA LEU A 38 -8.22 12.11 14.33
C LEU A 38 -8.47 11.90 12.84
N PHE A 39 -7.38 11.71 12.09
CA PHE A 39 -7.41 11.35 10.67
C PHE A 39 -8.12 12.37 9.76
N ALA A 40 -8.20 13.65 10.15
CA ALA A 40 -8.85 14.72 9.36
C ALA A 40 -8.08 15.16 8.09
N SER A 41 -7.09 14.39 7.64
CA SER A 41 -6.23 14.71 6.49
C SER A 41 -5.80 13.41 5.78
N ALA A 42 -4.63 13.38 5.13
CA ALA A 42 -4.17 12.31 4.24
C ALA A 42 -4.41 10.88 4.77
N SER A 43 -4.19 10.63 6.07
CA SER A 43 -4.42 9.32 6.67
C SER A 43 -5.88 8.85 6.63
N GLY A 44 -6.86 9.75 6.77
CA GLY A 44 -8.28 9.40 6.71
C GLY A 44 -8.82 9.30 5.29
N PHE A 45 -8.10 9.85 4.31
CA PHE A 45 -8.45 9.76 2.88
C PHE A 45 -7.66 8.66 2.15
N ALA A 46 -6.81 7.90 2.84
CA ALA A 46 -6.03 6.82 2.25
C ALA A 46 -6.96 5.66 1.83
N GLY A 47 -6.69 5.07 0.65
CA GLY A 47 -7.51 4.00 0.08
C GLY A 47 -7.22 2.59 0.60
N GLY A 48 -6.40 2.44 1.64
CA GLY A 48 -6.19 1.15 2.32
C GLY A 48 -5.35 0.10 1.58
N PHE A 49 -4.83 0.38 0.38
CA PHE A 49 -3.99 -0.56 -0.37
C PHE A 49 -2.54 -0.56 0.12
N LEU A 50 -1.98 -1.76 0.29
CA LEU A 50 -0.62 -2.02 0.71
C LEU A 50 0.10 -2.86 -0.35
N ALA A 51 1.34 -2.49 -0.66
CA ALA A 51 2.24 -3.30 -1.47
C ALA A 51 3.56 -3.47 -0.73
N ARG A 52 4.14 -4.66 -0.82
CA ARG A 52 5.37 -5.07 -0.13
C ARG A 52 6.63 -4.49 -0.78
N ASP A 53 6.62 -4.31 -2.10
CA ASP A 53 7.79 -4.03 -2.92
C ASP A 53 7.65 -2.78 -3.82
N TRP A 54 6.55 -2.04 -3.74
CA TRP A 54 6.34 -0.81 -4.54
C TRP A 54 7.02 0.42 -3.91
N PHE A 55 8.32 0.29 -3.67
CA PHE A 55 9.15 1.32 -3.07
C PHE A 55 10.36 1.62 -3.96
N HIS A 56 10.89 2.84 -3.86
CA HIS A 56 12.18 3.17 -4.46
C HIS A 56 13.28 2.31 -3.82
N GLU A 57 14.36 2.02 -4.56
CA GLU A 57 15.47 1.17 -4.08
C GLU A 57 16.04 1.65 -2.74
N ASP A 58 16.18 2.98 -2.56
CA ASP A 58 16.66 3.60 -1.31
C ASP A 58 15.78 3.29 -0.08
N LEU A 59 14.53 2.88 -0.30
CA LEU A 59 13.54 2.53 0.73
C LEU A 59 13.11 1.06 0.67
N ALA A 60 13.77 0.23 -0.14
CA ALA A 60 13.36 -1.15 -0.37
C ALA A 60 13.33 -1.98 0.92
N SER A 61 14.18 -1.68 1.91
CA SER A 61 14.16 -2.38 3.20
C SER A 61 12.95 -2.03 4.07
N LEU A 62 12.34 -0.85 3.88
CA LEU A 62 11.17 -0.42 4.64
C LEU A 62 9.88 -1.06 4.13
N GLY A 63 9.82 -1.44 2.85
CA GLY A 63 8.62 -2.03 2.26
C GLY A 63 8.19 -3.34 2.94
N PRO A 64 9.05 -4.36 2.98
CA PRO A 64 8.79 -5.62 3.68
C PRO A 64 8.49 -5.41 5.16
N LEU A 65 9.26 -4.55 5.84
CA LEU A 65 9.06 -4.24 7.25
C LEU A 65 7.67 -3.65 7.52
N SER A 66 7.28 -2.63 6.75
CA SER A 66 5.97 -1.98 6.87
C SER A 66 4.84 -2.96 6.57
N PHE A 67 4.96 -3.74 5.50
CA PHE A 67 3.94 -4.71 5.09
C PHE A 67 3.71 -5.80 6.14
N ASP A 68 4.79 -6.40 6.65
CA ASP A 68 4.72 -7.45 7.68
C ASP A 68 4.13 -6.92 9.00
N GLU A 69 4.41 -5.65 9.33
CA GLU A 69 3.87 -5.04 10.55
C GLU A 69 2.35 -4.84 10.48
N HIS A 70 1.79 -4.52 9.30
CA HIS A 70 0.32 -4.46 9.13
C HIS A 70 -0.32 -5.84 9.37
N GLU A 71 0.29 -6.91 8.86
CA GLU A 71 -0.20 -8.28 9.10
C GLU A 71 -0.12 -8.65 10.58
N LYS A 72 1.01 -8.33 11.23
CA LYS A 72 1.22 -8.59 12.66
C LYS A 72 0.17 -7.89 13.52
N LEU A 73 -0.06 -6.59 13.30
CA LEU A 73 -1.06 -5.82 14.05
C LEU A 73 -2.49 -6.32 13.77
N ALA A 74 -2.80 -6.69 12.52
CA ALA A 74 -4.09 -7.28 12.19
C ALA A 74 -4.31 -8.61 12.92
N LYS A 75 -3.31 -9.49 13.00
CA LYS A 75 -3.39 -10.73 13.77
C LYS A 75 -3.57 -10.46 15.27
N GLN A 76 -2.79 -9.52 15.82
CA GLN A 76 -2.82 -9.20 17.25
C GLN A 76 -4.15 -8.60 17.71
N PHE A 77 -4.74 -7.74 16.89
CA PHE A 77 -5.91 -6.94 17.28
C PHE A 77 -7.21 -7.35 16.61
N ASN A 78 -7.24 -8.52 15.94
CA ASN A 78 -8.43 -9.06 15.26
C ASN A 78 -8.89 -8.14 14.11
N GLY A 79 -7.92 -7.72 13.30
CA GLY A 79 -8.08 -6.75 12.23
C GLY A 79 -8.90 -7.23 11.05
N ARG A 80 -8.96 -8.54 10.81
CA ARG A 80 -9.83 -9.12 9.77
C ARG A 80 -11.30 -8.76 10.01
N GLU A 81 -11.75 -8.81 11.24
CA GLU A 81 -13.14 -8.56 11.61
C GLU A 81 -13.38 -7.07 11.88
N LYS A 82 -12.38 -6.36 12.44
CA LYS A 82 -12.54 -4.95 12.84
C LYS A 82 -12.35 -3.95 11.70
N TRP A 83 -11.42 -4.22 10.80
CA TRP A 83 -11.08 -3.35 9.67
C TRP A 83 -10.75 -4.15 8.40
N LEU A 84 -11.36 -5.32 8.23
CA LEU A 84 -11.35 -6.08 6.98
C LEU A 84 -9.97 -6.38 6.37
N TYR A 85 -8.90 -6.38 7.18
CA TYR A 85 -7.57 -6.66 6.68
C TYR A 85 -7.54 -7.99 5.91
N ALA A 86 -6.98 -7.95 4.70
CA ALA A 86 -6.95 -9.10 3.81
C ALA A 86 -5.76 -9.01 2.86
N ASN A 87 -5.07 -10.14 2.65
CA ASN A 87 -4.20 -10.26 1.49
C ASN A 87 -5.04 -10.21 0.21
N SER A 88 -4.47 -9.62 -0.83
CA SER A 88 -5.11 -9.39 -2.12
C SER A 88 -4.29 -9.96 -3.25
N VAL A 89 -4.93 -10.35 -4.34
CA VAL A 89 -4.24 -10.73 -5.57
C VAL A 89 -4.35 -9.55 -6.52
N THR A 90 -3.22 -8.98 -6.91
CA THR A 90 -3.18 -7.82 -7.80
C THR A 90 -2.88 -8.26 -9.23
N VAL A 91 -3.66 -7.76 -10.17
CA VAL A 91 -3.52 -8.04 -11.61
C VAL A 91 -3.41 -6.72 -12.37
N ASN A 92 -2.57 -6.70 -13.40
CA ASN A 92 -2.53 -5.62 -14.38
C ASN A 92 -3.48 -5.99 -15.52
N TYR A 93 -4.36 -5.07 -15.89
CA TYR A 93 -5.32 -5.26 -16.97
C TYR A 93 -5.09 -4.22 -18.05
N GLU A 94 -4.69 -4.69 -19.22
CA GLU A 94 -4.39 -3.84 -20.37
C GLU A 94 -5.42 -4.03 -21.46
N LEU A 95 -6.04 -2.92 -21.84
CA LEU A 95 -6.79 -2.86 -23.08
C LEU A 95 -5.83 -2.94 -24.28
N PRO A 96 -6.27 -3.46 -25.43
CA PRO A 96 -5.46 -3.47 -26.65
C PRO A 96 -5.03 -2.05 -27.03
N ARG A 97 -3.79 -1.68 -26.68
CA ARG A 97 -3.19 -0.39 -27.01
C ARG A 97 -2.63 -0.42 -28.44
N ARG A 98 -2.93 0.60 -29.24
CA ARG A 98 -2.12 0.95 -30.40
C ARG A 98 -0.83 1.62 -29.86
N ARG A 99 0.30 0.91 -29.85
CA ARG A 99 1.58 1.42 -29.31
C ARG A 99 2.03 2.69 -30.06
N PRO A 100 2.27 3.83 -29.38
CA PRO A 100 3.04 4.94 -29.93
C PRO A 100 4.53 4.57 -29.96
N LYS A 101 5.27 5.08 -30.95
CA LYS A 101 6.69 4.77 -31.17
C LYS A 101 7.58 5.71 -30.34
N GLY A 102 8.24 5.15 -29.33
CA GLY A 102 9.53 5.61 -28.77
C GLY A 102 9.50 6.80 -27.82
N SER A 103 10.00 6.60 -26.59
CA SER A 103 10.55 7.67 -25.76
C SER A 103 11.56 7.14 -24.74
N THR A 104 12.46 8.03 -24.32
CA THR A 104 13.63 7.77 -23.47
C THR A 104 13.31 8.15 -22.03
N GLY A 105 13.86 7.41 -21.06
CA GLY A 105 13.39 7.27 -19.67
C GLY A 105 13.27 8.51 -18.74
N GLN A 106 13.45 9.74 -19.22
CA GLN A 106 13.15 10.96 -18.44
C GLN A 106 11.79 11.60 -18.78
N ASP A 107 11.13 11.18 -19.86
CA ASP A 107 9.82 11.72 -20.28
C ASP A 107 8.61 10.91 -19.77
N TRP A 108 8.83 9.87 -18.99
CA TRP A 108 7.82 8.87 -18.65
C TRP A 108 6.57 9.45 -17.96
N LEU A 109 6.72 10.39 -17.01
CA LEU A 109 5.57 11.05 -16.37
C LEU A 109 4.87 12.07 -17.28
N ARG A 110 5.59 12.68 -18.24
CA ARG A 110 5.06 13.72 -19.14
C ARG A 110 4.34 13.14 -20.34
N GLU A 111 4.68 11.93 -20.73
CA GLU A 111 4.06 11.20 -21.85
C GLU A 111 2.92 10.27 -21.41
N GLY A 112 2.53 10.31 -20.13
CA GLY A 112 1.42 9.50 -19.61
C GLY A 112 1.80 8.07 -19.20
N GLY A 113 3.08 7.84 -18.88
CA GLY A 113 3.56 6.62 -18.24
C GLY A 113 2.88 6.38 -16.90
N SER A 114 2.47 5.15 -16.67
CA SER A 114 1.76 4.71 -15.48
C SER A 114 2.76 4.22 -14.44
N ARG A 115 2.44 4.34 -13.15
CA ARG A 115 3.20 3.62 -12.10
C ARG A 115 3.21 2.10 -12.31
N ALA A 116 2.24 1.56 -13.06
CA ALA A 116 2.22 0.17 -13.49
C ALA A 116 3.48 -0.22 -14.29
N ASP A 117 4.10 0.73 -14.99
CA ASP A 117 5.29 0.47 -15.83
C ASP A 117 6.58 0.29 -14.99
N VAL A 118 6.54 0.60 -13.69
CA VAL A 118 7.66 0.43 -12.74
C VAL A 118 7.62 -0.95 -12.06
N ILE A 119 6.49 -1.64 -12.16
CA ILE A 119 6.28 -2.95 -11.56
C ILE A 119 6.84 -3.99 -12.54
N GLU A 120 7.80 -4.80 -12.09
CA GLU A 120 8.22 -5.97 -12.87
C GLU A 120 7.08 -6.99 -12.94
N GLU A 121 6.55 -7.23 -14.15
CA GLU A 121 5.48 -8.21 -14.36
C GLU A 121 5.95 -9.62 -13.98
N ARG A 122 5.21 -10.28 -13.07
CA ARG A 122 5.51 -11.65 -12.66
C ARG A 122 4.53 -12.63 -13.30
N GLY A 123 4.82 -12.96 -14.56
CA GLY A 123 4.19 -14.07 -15.30
C GLY A 123 2.82 -13.77 -15.91
N GLU A 124 2.43 -14.60 -16.88
CA GLU A 124 1.11 -14.52 -17.53
C GLU A 124 0.02 -15.15 -16.65
N VAL A 125 -1.11 -14.44 -16.49
CA VAL A 125 -2.30 -15.03 -15.87
C VAL A 125 -2.91 -16.02 -16.85
N LYS A 126 -2.67 -17.33 -16.64
CA LYS A 126 -3.45 -18.37 -17.33
C LYS A 126 -4.93 -18.15 -17.01
N ASP A 127 -5.81 -18.34 -17.99
CA ASP A 127 -7.26 -18.06 -17.90
C ASP A 127 -7.95 -18.59 -16.62
N ARG A 128 -7.40 -19.63 -15.96
CA ARG A 128 -7.90 -20.15 -14.67
C ARG A 128 -7.87 -19.14 -13.52
N ASN A 129 -7.00 -18.13 -13.56
CA ASN A 129 -6.84 -17.14 -12.49
C ASN A 129 -7.49 -15.78 -12.82
N SER A 130 -8.20 -15.65 -13.94
CA SER A 130 -9.02 -14.47 -14.23
C SER A 130 -10.23 -14.44 -13.28
N PRO A 131 -10.55 -13.30 -12.64
CA PRO A 131 -11.75 -13.21 -11.82
C PRO A 131 -12.99 -13.53 -12.66
N PRO A 132 -13.93 -14.36 -12.17
CA PRO A 132 -15.08 -14.82 -12.95
C PRO A 132 -16.03 -13.68 -13.34
N TRP A 133 -15.97 -12.55 -12.63
CA TRP A 133 -16.72 -11.33 -12.92
C TRP A 133 -16.03 -10.42 -13.95
N LEU A 134 -14.76 -10.66 -14.29
CA LEU A 134 -14.02 -9.83 -15.24
C LEU A 134 -14.35 -10.24 -16.67
N ARG A 135 -15.18 -9.43 -17.35
CA ARG A 135 -15.46 -9.60 -18.77
C ARG A 135 -14.27 -9.14 -19.60
N ARG A 136 -13.72 -10.03 -20.43
CA ARG A 136 -12.63 -9.74 -21.37
C ARG A 136 -13.14 -9.66 -22.82
N ILE A 137 -12.59 -8.75 -23.59
CA ILE A 137 -12.75 -8.64 -25.05
C ILE A 137 -11.47 -9.11 -25.77
N LYS A 138 -11.61 -9.45 -27.05
CA LYS A 138 -10.49 -9.94 -27.86
C LYS A 138 -9.41 -8.86 -27.97
N GLY A 139 -8.21 -9.17 -27.49
CA GLY A 139 -7.06 -8.25 -27.49
C GLY A 139 -6.67 -7.73 -26.10
N ASP A 140 -7.46 -8.01 -25.06
CA ASP A 140 -7.10 -7.65 -23.68
C ASP A 140 -5.98 -8.55 -23.13
N ALA A 141 -5.00 -7.94 -22.49
CA ALA A 141 -3.96 -8.64 -21.73
C ALA A 141 -4.22 -8.54 -20.23
N LEU A 142 -3.93 -9.63 -19.52
CA LEU A 142 -4.00 -9.69 -18.06
C LEU A 142 -2.71 -10.34 -17.56
N SER A 143 -1.92 -9.60 -16.78
CA SER A 143 -0.68 -10.09 -16.18
C SER A 143 -0.80 -10.05 -14.65
N LEU A 144 -0.11 -10.98 -13.99
CA LEU A 144 -0.16 -11.06 -12.53
C LEU A 144 0.91 -10.12 -12.00
N VAL A 145 0.49 -9.22 -11.11
CA VAL A 145 1.43 -8.35 -10.40
C VAL A 145 1.90 -9.03 -9.13
N ASP A 146 0.99 -9.65 -8.40
CA ASP A 146 1.27 -10.29 -7.12
C ASP A 146 0.45 -11.58 -6.96
N ASN A 147 1.06 -12.61 -6.36
CA ASN A 147 0.46 -13.93 -6.14
C ASN A 147 -0.39 -14.02 -4.86
N GLY A 148 -0.65 -12.90 -4.17
CA GLY A 148 -1.36 -12.88 -2.90
C GLY A 148 -0.47 -12.78 -1.66
N GLU A 149 0.85 -12.65 -1.84
CA GLU A 149 1.83 -12.56 -0.75
C GLU A 149 2.41 -11.15 -0.59
N GLY A 150 2.37 -10.34 -1.66
CA GLY A 150 2.99 -9.01 -1.71
C GLY A 150 2.00 -7.85 -1.65
N THR A 151 0.69 -8.08 -1.67
CA THR A 151 -0.33 -7.02 -1.62
C THR A 151 -1.45 -7.33 -0.65
N ALA A 152 -1.99 -6.28 -0.01
CA ALA A 152 -3.07 -6.38 0.96
C ALA A 152 -3.97 -5.13 0.95
N VAL A 153 -5.14 -5.25 1.56
CA VAL A 153 -6.12 -4.17 1.75
C VAL A 153 -6.59 -4.08 3.20
N LEU A 154 -7.01 -2.87 3.58
CA LEU A 154 -7.54 -2.45 4.88
C LEU A 154 -8.87 -1.70 4.67
#